data_AF-A0A845RTC0-F1
#
_entry.id   AF-A0A845RTC0-F1
#
_cell.length_a   1.000
_cell.length_b   1.000
_cell.length_c   1.000
_cell.angle_alpha   90.00
_cell.angle_beta   90.00
_cell.angle_gamma   90.00
#
_symmetry.space_group_name_H-M   'P 1'
#
loop_
_entity.id
_entity.type
_entity.pdbx_description
1 polymer ?
#
loop_
_entity_poly.entity_id
_entity_poly.type
_entity_poly.pdbx_seq_one_letter_code
_entity_poly.pdbx_strand_id
1 'polypeptide(L)'
;MDNPITERTPLVIAAEINMITCQTKKILLAGAIEIGRRLLEAKDLVKHGEWIKWLEESVNYSRRTASRLIKLYEEYGPNFPEVSDSSNGTPVSHLTYTQALLLLGFPAEEREEFITHNDVGSMTKQELQQALKDRDQANQAKEQVLQENQLLKKGLETIDSTISELKKEHAKAATRPTNPENINAEAQSANNASSAGDAPSAITAPFTHNLKTEHDPDAHIKYVEKCNACCKTIADTFFDLTTALTNLAHIDPNLKEEKRKEANRLIEYMAETIKEWPPPKKPLRVRS
;
A
#
# COMPACT_ATOMS: atom_id res chain seq x y z
N MET A 1 55.12 11.65 -16.48
CA MET A 1 54.22 10.68 -15.84
C MET A 1 53.09 10.44 -16.81
N ASP A 2 53.24 9.38 -17.60
CA ASP A 2 52.30 9.03 -18.66
C ASP A 2 50.98 8.58 -18.03
N ASN A 3 49.93 9.37 -18.26
CA ASN A 3 48.58 8.97 -17.88
C ASN A 3 48.22 7.76 -18.74
N PRO A 4 47.94 6.57 -18.17
CA PRO A 4 47.57 5.42 -18.98
C PRO A 4 46.38 5.81 -19.82
N ILE A 5 46.52 5.70 -21.14
CA ILE A 5 45.46 5.96 -22.11
C ILE A 5 44.31 5.03 -21.73
N THR A 6 43.38 5.55 -20.95
CA THR A 6 42.14 4.86 -20.63
C THR A 6 41.43 4.80 -21.96
N GLU A 7 41.35 3.60 -22.55
CA GLU A 7 40.67 3.40 -23.82
C GLU A 7 39.30 4.08 -23.74
N ARG A 8 39.07 5.06 -24.63
CA ARG A 8 37.87 5.88 -24.61
C ARG A 8 36.69 5.06 -25.11
N THR A 9 36.12 4.27 -24.22
CA THR A 9 34.93 3.46 -24.49
C THR A 9 33.65 4.24 -24.17
N PRO A 10 32.52 3.93 -24.84
CA PRO A 10 31.22 4.52 -24.49
C PRO A 10 30.85 4.34 -23.02
N LEU A 11 31.26 3.24 -22.38
CA LEU A 11 31.01 2.98 -20.97
C LEU A 11 31.77 3.95 -20.05
N VAL A 12 33.04 4.24 -20.35
CA VAL A 12 33.84 5.24 -19.61
C VAL A 12 33.23 6.63 -19.75
N ILE A 13 32.83 7.02 -20.97
CA ILE A 13 32.17 8.31 -21.22
C ILE A 13 30.83 8.41 -20.46
N ALA A 14 30.03 7.35 -20.44
CA ALA A 14 28.78 7.32 -19.68
C ALA A 14 29.02 7.50 -18.16
N ALA A 15 30.06 6.84 -17.61
CA ALA A 15 30.44 7.01 -16.21
C ALA A 15 30.87 8.45 -15.90
N GLU A 16 31.67 9.08 -16.78
CA GLU A 16 32.07 10.49 -16.67
C GLU A 16 30.85 11.43 -16.68
N ILE A 17 29.92 11.24 -17.63
CA ILE A 17 28.68 12.03 -17.72
C ILE A 17 27.86 11.89 -16.45
N ASN A 18 27.71 10.67 -15.94
CA ASN A 18 26.95 10.41 -14.72
C ASN A 18 27.61 11.04 -13.48
N MET A 19 28.94 11.01 -13.41
CA MET A 19 29.71 11.69 -12.36
C MET A 19 29.47 13.20 -12.38
N ILE A 20 29.64 13.84 -13.55
CA ILE A 20 29.40 15.29 -13.73
C ILE A 20 27.96 15.65 -13.37
N THR A 21 27.01 14.82 -13.79
CA THR A 21 25.59 15.01 -13.49
C THR A 21 25.32 14.95 -11.98
N CYS A 22 25.91 13.99 -11.27
CA CYS A 22 25.78 13.86 -9.82
C CYS A 22 26.38 15.07 -9.09
N GLN A 23 27.59 15.49 -9.47
CA GLN A 23 28.25 16.67 -8.90
C GLN A 23 27.44 17.95 -9.13
N THR A 24 26.94 18.16 -10.35
CA THR A 24 26.12 19.33 -10.70
C THR A 24 24.84 19.39 -9.87
N LYS A 25 24.17 18.24 -9.67
CA LYS A 25 22.96 18.15 -8.83
C LYS A 25 23.25 18.52 -7.37
N LYS A 26 24.38 18.07 -6.82
CA LYS A 26 24.81 18.41 -5.45
C LYS A 26 25.10 19.91 -5.30
N ILE A 27 25.85 20.48 -6.24
CA ILE A 27 26.15 21.92 -6.26
C ILE A 27 24.85 22.74 -6.35
N LEU A 28 23.90 22.32 -7.19
CA LEU A 28 22.60 22.99 -7.31
C LEU A 28 21.82 22.98 -6.00
N LEU A 29 21.78 21.84 -5.29
CA LEU A 29 21.10 21.76 -3.99
C LEU A 29 21.77 22.66 -2.95
N ALA A 30 23.10 22.58 -2.83
CA ALA A 30 23.87 23.42 -1.91
C ALA A 30 23.65 24.91 -2.19
N GLY A 31 23.70 25.32 -3.47
CA GLY A 31 23.43 26.69 -3.88
C GLY A 31 22.01 27.14 -3.55
N ALA A 32 21.01 26.27 -3.74
CA ALA A 32 19.62 26.58 -3.41
C ALA A 32 19.42 26.80 -1.90
N ILE A 33 20.06 25.99 -1.05
CA ILE A 33 20.03 26.13 0.41
C ILE A 33 20.69 27.45 0.83
N GLU A 34 21.87 27.76 0.28
CA GLU A 34 22.57 29.00 0.62
C GLU A 34 21.79 30.25 0.16
N ILE A 35 21.17 30.21 -1.02
CA ILE A 35 20.27 31.28 -1.46
C ILE A 35 19.10 31.43 -0.48
N GLY A 36 18.50 30.33 -0.03
CA GLY A 36 17.46 30.33 0.99
C GLY A 36 17.87 31.05 2.27
N ARG A 37 19.09 30.76 2.75
CA ARG A 37 19.68 31.42 3.93
C ARG A 37 19.79 32.94 3.74
N ARG A 38 20.33 33.39 2.60
CA ARG A 38 20.46 34.84 2.29
C ARG A 38 19.12 35.52 2.11
N LEU A 39 18.14 34.83 1.53
CA LEU A 39 16.79 35.36 1.39
C LEU A 39 16.10 35.52 2.75
N LEU A 40 16.34 34.60 3.69
CA LEU A 40 15.83 34.73 5.06
C LEU A 40 16.46 35.94 5.76
N GLU A 41 17.78 36.10 5.68
CA GLU A 41 18.50 37.26 6.21
C GLU A 41 17.99 38.59 5.60
N ALA A 42 17.84 38.64 4.28
CA ALA A 42 17.33 39.83 3.61
C ALA A 42 15.88 40.15 4.00
N LYS A 43 15.05 39.13 4.24
CA LYS A 43 13.64 39.32 4.62
C LYS A 43 13.48 40.03 5.97
N ASP A 44 14.42 39.85 6.89
CA ASP A 44 14.43 40.52 8.19
C ASP A 44 14.91 41.98 8.10
N LEU A 45 15.69 42.31 7.07
CA LEU A 45 16.22 43.66 6.83
C LEU A 45 15.30 44.53 5.97
N VAL A 46 14.52 43.92 5.07
CA VAL A 46 13.61 44.64 4.17
C VAL A 46 12.35 45.07 4.93
N LYS A 47 11.96 46.34 4.74
CA LYS A 47 10.77 46.91 5.40
C LYS A 47 9.50 46.13 5.03
N HIS A 48 8.58 46.05 5.99
CA HIS A 48 7.27 45.44 5.77
C HIS A 48 6.56 46.07 4.55
N GLY A 49 6.11 45.22 3.63
CA GLY A 49 5.43 45.64 2.39
C GLY A 49 6.35 45.80 1.16
N GLU A 50 7.66 45.99 1.34
CA GLU A 50 8.60 46.16 0.23
C GLU A 50 9.22 44.84 -0.27
N TRP A 51 9.01 43.75 0.47
CA TRP A 51 9.61 42.44 0.19
C TRP A 51 9.39 41.93 -1.24
N ILE A 52 8.15 42.00 -1.75
CA ILE A 52 7.83 41.47 -3.10
C ILE A 52 8.55 42.29 -4.18
N LYS A 53 8.55 43.63 -4.04
CA LYS A 53 9.23 44.53 -4.97
C LYS A 53 10.75 44.30 -4.95
N TRP A 54 11.33 44.16 -3.75
CA TRP A 54 12.74 43.87 -3.60
C TRP A 54 13.15 42.56 -4.27
N LEU A 55 12.32 41.50 -4.14
CA LEU A 55 12.56 40.22 -4.79
C LEU A 55 12.59 40.34 -6.33
N GLU A 56 11.67 41.10 -6.90
CA GLU A 56 11.59 41.29 -8.36
C GLU A 56 12.74 42.14 -8.88
N GLU A 57 13.08 43.24 -8.21
CA GLU A 57 14.06 44.21 -8.69
C GLU A 57 15.52 43.82 -8.38
N SER A 58 15.78 43.20 -7.24
CA SER A 58 17.16 42.95 -6.77
C SER A 58 17.69 41.57 -7.13
N VAL A 59 16.83 40.55 -7.15
CA VAL A 59 17.24 39.14 -7.35
C VAL A 59 16.44 38.42 -8.43
N ASN A 60 15.49 39.11 -9.09
CA ASN A 60 14.65 38.58 -10.15
C ASN A 60 13.91 37.27 -9.77
N TYR A 61 13.39 37.21 -8.53
CA TYR A 61 12.64 36.06 -8.03
C TYR A 61 11.17 36.38 -7.81
N SER A 62 10.34 35.38 -8.11
CA SER A 62 8.95 35.41 -7.66
C SER A 62 8.87 35.16 -6.15
N ARG A 63 7.82 35.68 -5.51
CA ARG A 63 7.49 35.37 -4.11
C ARG A 63 7.46 33.86 -3.83
N ARG A 64 6.92 33.07 -4.77
CA ARG A 64 6.83 31.60 -4.65
C ARG A 64 8.20 30.94 -4.67
N THR A 65 9.08 31.37 -5.56
CA THR A 65 10.47 30.86 -5.65
C THR A 65 11.23 31.17 -4.36
N ALA A 66 11.21 32.43 -3.92
CA ALA A 66 11.88 32.84 -2.69
C ALA A 66 11.38 32.07 -1.47
N SER A 67 10.06 31.90 -1.35
CA SER A 67 9.46 31.14 -0.23
C SER A 67 9.89 29.67 -0.24
N ARG A 68 10.02 29.04 -1.41
CA ARG A 68 10.50 27.65 -1.51
C ARG A 68 11.96 27.51 -1.11
N LEU A 69 12.81 28.44 -1.52
CA LEU A 69 14.23 28.44 -1.18
C LEU A 69 14.46 28.67 0.31
N ILE A 70 13.75 29.63 0.91
CA ILE A 70 13.79 29.86 2.37
C ILE A 70 13.40 28.59 3.13
N LYS A 71 12.26 27.95 2.77
CA LYS A 71 11.85 26.69 3.40
C LYS A 71 12.87 25.57 3.23
N LEU A 72 13.51 25.49 2.06
CA LEU A 72 14.56 24.51 1.82
C LEU A 72 15.73 24.70 2.80
N TYR A 73 16.11 25.95 3.06
CA TYR A 73 17.12 26.27 4.06
C TYR A 73 16.65 25.95 5.48
N GLU A 74 15.44 26.37 5.88
CA GLU A 74 14.92 26.12 7.23
C GLU A 74 14.94 24.63 7.60
N GLU A 75 14.64 23.76 6.63
CA GLU A 75 14.42 22.33 6.87
C GLU A 75 15.68 21.49 6.66
N TYR A 76 16.52 21.84 5.68
CA TYR A 76 17.72 21.06 5.36
C TYR A 76 19.03 21.78 5.71
N GLY A 77 19.03 23.11 5.77
CA GLY A 77 20.22 23.93 5.97
C GLY A 77 21.01 23.61 7.25
N PRO A 78 20.38 23.50 8.44
CA PRO A 78 21.08 23.17 9.68
C PRO A 78 21.81 21.83 9.65
N ASN A 79 21.29 20.88 8.86
CA ASN A 79 21.82 19.52 8.75
C ASN A 79 22.64 19.30 7.46
N PHE A 80 22.76 20.32 6.62
CA PHE A 80 23.50 20.24 5.37
C PHE A 80 24.99 20.46 5.66
N PRO A 81 25.87 19.49 5.35
CA PRO A 81 27.30 19.68 5.59
C PRO A 81 27.79 20.89 4.81
N GLU A 82 28.51 21.77 5.50
CA GLU A 82 29.18 22.90 4.85
C GLU A 82 30.11 22.34 3.76
N VAL A 83 30.22 23.03 2.63
CA VAL A 83 30.85 22.54 1.39
C VAL A 83 32.29 21.99 1.60
N SER A 84 32.96 22.30 2.71
CA SER A 84 34.29 21.78 3.08
C SER A 84 34.31 20.42 3.78
N ASP A 85 33.27 20.04 4.53
CA ASP A 85 33.33 18.94 5.51
C ASP A 85 32.44 17.76 5.09
N SER A 86 32.76 17.19 3.93
CA SER A 86 32.01 16.09 3.30
C SER A 86 32.15 14.71 3.98
N SER A 87 32.58 14.64 5.24
CA SER A 87 32.92 13.38 5.92
C SER A 87 31.81 12.83 6.85
N ASN A 88 30.75 13.59 7.10
CA ASN A 88 29.62 13.12 7.91
C ASN A 88 28.39 12.92 7.01
N GLY A 89 28.10 11.66 6.69
CA GLY A 89 27.04 11.22 5.78
C GLY A 89 25.64 11.43 6.35
N THR A 90 25.20 12.68 6.48
CA THR A 90 23.78 12.97 6.74
C THR A 90 22.95 12.43 5.57
N PRO A 91 21.81 11.74 5.81
CA PRO A 91 21.00 11.16 4.74
C PRO A 91 20.57 12.17 3.65
N VAL A 92 20.46 13.44 4.04
CA VAL A 92 20.12 14.59 3.18
C VAL A 92 21.22 14.92 2.14
N SER A 93 22.47 14.54 2.38
CA SER A 93 23.62 14.83 1.51
C SER A 93 23.57 14.15 0.14
N HIS A 94 22.73 13.13 -0.01
CA HIS A 94 22.52 12.40 -1.27
C HIS A 94 21.31 12.90 -2.07
N LEU A 95 20.56 13.89 -1.56
CA LEU A 95 19.40 14.43 -2.26
C LEU A 95 19.81 15.36 -3.42
N THR A 96 18.92 15.45 -4.40
CA THR A 96 18.92 16.49 -5.44
C THR A 96 17.93 17.60 -5.08
N TYR A 97 18.09 18.78 -5.68
CA TYR A 97 17.16 19.90 -5.50
C TYR A 97 15.68 19.51 -5.67
N THR A 98 15.37 18.75 -6.72
CA THR A 98 13.98 18.33 -7.00
C THR A 98 13.45 17.37 -5.94
N GLN A 99 14.26 16.41 -5.48
CA GLN A 99 13.86 15.45 -4.46
C GLN A 99 13.65 16.17 -3.11
N ALA A 100 14.57 17.04 -2.72
CA ALA A 100 14.44 17.82 -1.49
C ALA A 100 13.17 18.68 -1.50
N LEU A 101 12.85 19.32 -2.63
CA LEU A 101 11.62 20.11 -2.80
C LEU A 101 10.35 19.26 -2.75
N LEU A 102 10.37 18.04 -3.30
CA LEU A 102 9.22 17.12 -3.21
C LEU A 102 8.99 16.68 -1.78
N LEU A 103 10.06 16.39 -1.05
CA LEU A 103 9.99 15.96 0.34
C LEU A 103 9.48 17.08 1.26
N LEU A 104 9.71 18.36 0.97
CA LEU A 104 9.14 19.48 1.75
C LEU A 104 7.59 19.48 1.85
N GLY A 105 6.89 18.68 1.05
CA GLY A 105 5.45 18.47 1.20
C GLY A 105 5.03 17.70 2.45
N PHE A 106 5.98 17.08 3.16
CA PHE A 106 5.72 16.18 4.28
C PHE A 106 6.30 16.72 5.61
N PRO A 107 5.75 16.29 6.77
CA PRO A 107 6.29 16.61 8.10
C PRO A 107 7.76 16.19 8.26
N ALA A 108 8.50 16.88 9.13
CA ALA A 108 9.94 16.67 9.28
C ALA A 108 10.28 15.23 9.70
N GLU A 109 9.53 14.70 10.65
CA GLU A 109 9.68 13.35 11.19
C GLU A 109 9.46 12.30 10.09
N GLU A 110 8.38 12.45 9.32
CA GLU A 110 8.07 11.54 8.22
C GLU A 110 9.11 11.59 7.09
N ARG A 111 9.69 12.77 6.82
CA ARG A 111 10.76 12.91 5.81
C ARG A 111 12.00 12.15 6.21
N GLU A 112 12.43 12.30 7.47
CA GLU A 112 13.63 11.62 7.97
C GLU A 112 13.46 10.10 7.98
N GLU A 113 12.31 9.61 8.44
CA GLU A 113 11.97 8.19 8.36
C GLU A 113 11.97 7.70 6.91
N PHE A 114 11.37 8.46 5.99
CA PHE A 114 11.31 8.08 4.58
C PHE A 114 12.70 8.01 3.93
N ILE A 115 13.58 9.00 4.18
CA ILE A 115 14.95 9.01 3.64
C ILE A 115 15.79 7.88 4.26
N THR A 116 15.55 7.52 5.52
CA THR A 116 16.30 6.43 6.17
C THR A 116 15.92 5.06 5.62
N HIS A 117 14.64 4.85 5.30
CA HIS A 117 14.13 3.56 4.82
C HIS A 117 14.23 3.39 3.30
N ASN A 118 14.42 4.48 2.53
CA ASN A 118 14.47 4.45 1.08
C ASN A 118 15.76 5.07 0.56
N ASP A 119 16.34 4.50 -0.50
CA ASP A 119 17.49 5.12 -1.18
C ASP A 119 17.03 6.28 -2.09
N VAL A 120 16.57 7.37 -1.48
CA VAL A 120 16.02 8.53 -2.21
C VAL A 120 17.05 9.15 -3.16
N GLY A 121 18.34 9.04 -2.85
CA GLY A 121 19.42 9.58 -3.68
C GLY A 121 19.48 8.95 -5.08
N SER A 122 19.18 7.65 -5.20
CA SER A 122 19.16 6.95 -6.49
C SER A 122 17.83 7.05 -7.21
N MET A 123 16.73 7.31 -6.51
CA MET A 123 15.39 7.38 -7.09
C MET A 123 15.26 8.51 -8.11
N THR A 124 14.66 8.20 -9.26
CA THR A 124 14.19 9.22 -10.19
C THR A 124 13.05 10.04 -9.58
N LYS A 125 12.79 11.21 -10.16
CA LYS A 125 11.65 12.05 -9.76
C LYS A 125 10.33 11.28 -9.77
N GLN A 126 10.10 10.43 -10.78
CA GLN A 126 8.87 9.67 -10.94
C GLN A 126 8.75 8.57 -9.90
N GLU A 127 9.83 7.83 -9.65
CA GLU A 127 9.87 6.80 -8.61
C GLU A 127 9.63 7.40 -7.23
N LEU A 128 10.25 8.54 -6.92
CA LEU A 128 10.01 9.24 -5.66
C LEU A 128 8.54 9.67 -5.52
N GLN A 129 7.94 10.22 -6.58
CA GLN A 129 6.52 10.59 -6.58
C GLN A 129 5.60 9.37 -6.39
N GLN A 130 5.93 8.24 -7.00
CA GLN A 130 5.15 7.02 -6.86
C GLN A 130 5.27 6.44 -5.45
N ALA A 131 6.49 6.34 -4.91
CA ALA A 131 6.71 5.82 -3.55
C ALA A 131 6.00 6.66 -2.48
N LEU A 132 6.00 7.99 -2.64
CA LEU A 132 5.25 8.89 -1.75
C LEU A 132 3.73 8.64 -1.86
N LYS A 133 3.22 8.44 -3.08
CA LYS A 133 1.79 8.14 -3.30
C LYS A 133 1.41 6.78 -2.70
N ASP A 134 2.22 5.76 -2.89
CA ASP A 134 1.98 4.41 -2.36
C ASP A 134 1.98 4.42 -0.83
N ARG A 135 2.89 5.18 -0.23
CA ARG A 135 2.93 5.43 1.22
C ARG A 135 1.65 6.09 1.72
N ASP A 136 1.20 7.16 1.06
CA ASP A 136 -0.02 7.87 1.46
C ASP A 136 -1.25 6.97 1.37
N GLN A 137 -1.34 6.13 0.34
CA GLN A 137 -2.39 5.12 0.21
C GLN A 137 -2.31 4.06 1.30
N ALA A 138 -1.11 3.57 1.62
CA ALA A 138 -0.91 2.62 2.71
C ALA A 138 -1.30 3.19 4.07
N ASN A 139 -0.95 4.45 4.34
CA ASN A 139 -1.32 5.15 5.55
C ASN A 139 -2.83 5.37 5.65
N GLN A 140 -3.49 5.73 4.55
CA GLN A 140 -4.94 5.87 4.50
C GLN A 140 -5.64 4.52 4.74
N ALA A 141 -5.17 3.44 4.12
CA ALA A 141 -5.72 2.10 4.33
C ALA A 141 -5.51 1.63 5.79
N LYS A 142 -4.33 1.90 6.36
CA LYS A 142 -4.03 1.58 7.77
C LYS A 142 -4.96 2.33 8.73
N GLU A 143 -5.23 3.61 8.46
CA GLU A 143 -6.15 4.43 9.25
C GLU A 143 -7.60 3.91 9.13
N GLN A 144 -8.04 3.54 7.92
CA GLN A 144 -9.37 2.94 7.71
C GLN A 144 -9.51 1.63 8.50
N VAL A 145 -8.51 0.75 8.43
CA VAL A 145 -8.50 -0.51 9.19
C VAL A 145 -8.52 -0.23 10.70
N LEU A 146 -7.79 0.78 11.18
CA LEU A 146 -7.80 1.15 12.59
C LEU A 146 -9.19 1.62 13.03
N GLN A 147 -9.85 2.45 12.22
CA GLN A 147 -11.20 2.94 12.48
C GLN A 147 -12.23 1.80 12.49
N GLU A 148 -12.16 0.89 11.51
CA GLU A 148 -13.01 -0.30 11.47
C GLU A 148 -12.81 -1.20 12.69
N ASN A 149 -11.56 -1.44 13.11
CA ASN A 149 -11.26 -2.20 14.33
C ASN A 149 -11.81 -1.52 15.58
N GLN A 150 -11.74 -0.19 15.68
CA GLN A 150 -12.34 0.55 16.80
C GLN A 150 -13.87 0.43 16.81
N LEU A 151 -14.52 0.47 15.64
CA LEU A 151 -15.97 0.29 15.53
C LEU A 151 -16.39 -1.14 15.90
N LEU A 152 -15.68 -2.15 15.40
CA LEU A 152 -15.91 -3.56 15.75
C LEU A 152 -15.75 -3.80 17.26
N LYS A 153 -14.73 -3.22 17.88
CA LYS A 153 -14.50 -3.33 19.33
C LYS A 153 -15.67 -2.74 20.13
N LYS A 154 -16.17 -1.56 19.77
CA LYS A 154 -17.35 -0.95 20.40
C LYS A 154 -18.61 -1.79 20.19
N GLY A 155 -18.77 -2.39 19.01
CA GLY A 155 -19.86 -3.33 18.72
C GLY A 155 -19.82 -4.56 19.62
N LEU A 156 -18.65 -5.15 19.81
CA LEU A 156 -18.45 -6.29 20.72
C LEU A 156 -18.76 -5.92 22.18
N GLU A 157 -18.30 -4.77 22.67
CA GLU A 157 -18.63 -4.28 24.01
C GLU A 157 -20.16 -4.11 24.20
N THR A 158 -20.86 -3.64 23.16
CA THR A 158 -22.32 -3.49 23.18
C THR A 158 -23.02 -4.85 23.21
N ILE A 159 -22.55 -5.82 22.42
CA ILE A 159 -23.10 -7.19 22.42
C ILE A 159 -22.85 -7.87 23.77
N ASP A 160 -21.67 -7.71 24.36
CA ASP A 160 -21.35 -8.29 25.66
C ASP A 160 -22.24 -7.72 26.79
N SER A 161 -22.54 -6.42 26.72
CA SER A 161 -23.52 -5.77 27.61
C SER A 161 -24.93 -6.35 27.44
N THR A 162 -25.40 -6.52 26.21
CA THR A 162 -26.75 -7.07 25.95
C THR A 162 -26.86 -8.56 26.34
N ILE A 163 -25.83 -9.37 26.10
CA ILE A 163 -25.79 -10.77 26.58
C ILE A 163 -25.84 -10.82 28.10
N SER A 164 -25.12 -9.91 28.78
CA SER A 164 -25.12 -9.83 30.24
C SER A 164 -26.51 -9.44 30.79
N GLU A 165 -27.22 -8.53 30.12
CA GLU A 165 -28.61 -8.19 30.45
C GLU A 165 -29.56 -9.35 30.21
N LEU A 166 -29.52 -10.00 29.04
CA LEU A 166 -30.35 -11.16 28.72
C LEU A 166 -30.12 -12.33 29.68
N LYS A 167 -28.87 -12.58 30.09
CA LYS A 167 -28.55 -13.60 31.12
C LYS A 167 -29.18 -13.25 32.48
N LYS A 168 -29.18 -11.98 32.87
CA LYS A 168 -29.86 -11.53 34.11
C LYS A 168 -31.38 -11.70 33.99
N GLU A 169 -31.98 -11.44 32.84
CA GLU A 169 -33.41 -11.66 32.60
C GLU A 169 -33.78 -13.14 32.66
N HIS A 170 -33.00 -14.01 32.01
CA HIS A 170 -33.21 -15.46 32.06
C HIS A 170 -33.06 -16.04 33.47
N ALA A 171 -32.12 -15.55 34.27
CA ALA A 171 -31.98 -15.96 35.68
C ALA A 171 -33.20 -15.55 36.54
N LYS A 172 -33.84 -14.41 36.22
CA LYS A 172 -35.09 -13.98 36.86
C LYS A 172 -36.30 -14.78 36.36
N ALA A 173 -36.33 -15.19 35.09
CA ALA A 173 -37.40 -16.02 34.55
C ALA A 173 -37.35 -17.47 35.10
N ALA A 174 -36.15 -18.02 35.31
CA ALA A 174 -35.95 -19.37 35.87
C ALA A 174 -36.35 -19.51 37.35
N THR A 175 -36.62 -18.42 38.07
CA THR A 175 -37.09 -18.43 39.47
C THR A 175 -38.62 -18.30 39.61
N ARG A 176 -39.37 -18.26 38.51
CA ARG A 176 -40.84 -18.30 38.53
C ARG A 176 -41.32 -19.76 38.46
N PRO A 177 -42.06 -20.29 39.45
CA PRO A 177 -42.48 -21.68 39.46
C PRO A 177 -43.60 -21.90 38.43
N THR A 178 -43.33 -22.70 37.39
CA THR A 178 -44.38 -23.25 36.52
C THR A 178 -44.84 -24.59 37.06
N ASN A 179 -46.07 -24.57 37.55
CA ASN A 179 -46.87 -25.68 38.07
C ASN A 179 -47.07 -26.77 36.99
N PRO A 180 -46.90 -28.07 37.28
CA PRO A 180 -47.17 -29.14 36.34
C PRO A 180 -48.56 -29.73 36.59
N GLU A 181 -49.50 -29.59 35.65
CA GLU A 181 -50.66 -30.49 35.47
C GLU A 181 -51.56 -29.95 34.34
N ASN A 182 -51.49 -30.55 33.15
CA ASN A 182 -52.67 -31.17 32.51
C ASN A 182 -52.26 -31.99 31.27
N ILE A 183 -52.92 -33.12 31.11
CA ILE A 183 -52.60 -34.27 30.28
C ILE A 183 -53.34 -34.19 28.92
N ASN A 184 -52.58 -34.40 27.84
CA ASN A 184 -52.86 -35.22 26.64
C ASN A 184 -54.28 -35.24 26.01
N ALA A 185 -54.39 -34.97 24.70
CA ALA A 185 -54.91 -35.90 23.67
C ALA A 185 -55.36 -35.18 22.38
N GLU A 186 -54.70 -35.49 21.25
CA GLU A 186 -55.26 -35.70 19.89
C GLU A 186 -54.06 -35.89 18.93
N ALA A 187 -53.59 -37.13 18.74
CA ALA A 187 -54.05 -38.07 17.72
C ALA A 187 -53.56 -37.73 16.29
N GLN A 188 -52.42 -38.34 15.95
CA GLN A 188 -52.12 -39.03 14.69
C GLN A 188 -53.12 -38.85 13.51
N SER A 189 -52.65 -38.30 12.39
CA SER A 189 -52.80 -38.91 11.04
C SER A 189 -52.22 -38.02 9.95
N ALA A 190 -51.13 -38.46 9.32
CA ALA A 190 -51.05 -38.67 7.86
C ALA A 190 -49.61 -39.09 7.51
N ASN A 191 -49.49 -40.37 7.17
CA ASN A 191 -48.28 -41.04 6.73
C ASN A 191 -48.09 -40.85 5.21
N ASN A 192 -46.82 -40.97 4.81
CA ASN A 192 -46.30 -41.50 3.52
C ASN A 192 -46.44 -40.65 2.24
N ALA A 193 -45.29 -40.36 1.60
CA ALA A 193 -44.81 -41.19 0.49
C ALA A 193 -43.44 -40.73 -0.08
N SER A 194 -42.58 -41.74 -0.30
CA SER A 194 -41.63 -41.92 -1.42
C SER A 194 -40.26 -41.23 -1.43
N SER A 195 -39.25 -42.05 -1.07
CA SER A 195 -38.18 -42.62 -1.91
C SER A 195 -37.64 -41.92 -3.17
N ALA A 196 -36.34 -42.23 -3.37
CA ALA A 196 -35.47 -42.05 -4.54
C ALA A 196 -34.86 -40.64 -4.61
N GLY A 197 -33.56 -40.45 -4.38
CA GLY A 197 -32.48 -41.20 -5.00
C GLY A 197 -32.17 -40.55 -6.33
N ASP A 198 -31.35 -39.49 -6.32
CA ASP A 198 -30.40 -39.25 -7.40
C ASP A 198 -29.38 -38.17 -7.01
N ALA A 199 -28.11 -38.53 -7.17
CA ALA A 199 -27.00 -37.59 -7.17
C ALA A 199 -27.00 -36.80 -8.48
N PRO A 200 -26.55 -35.54 -8.48
CA PRO A 200 -25.98 -34.97 -9.68
C PRO A 200 -24.48 -34.74 -9.48
N SER A 201 -23.69 -35.60 -10.13
CA SER A 201 -22.35 -35.26 -10.59
C SER A 201 -22.41 -33.96 -11.39
N ALA A 202 -21.90 -32.87 -10.81
CA ALA A 202 -21.67 -31.63 -11.55
C ALA A 202 -20.31 -31.75 -12.25
N ILE A 203 -20.38 -32.07 -13.52
CA ILE A 203 -19.29 -32.02 -14.49
C ILE A 203 -18.70 -30.61 -14.51
N THR A 204 -17.39 -30.53 -14.31
CA THR A 204 -16.56 -29.34 -14.41
C THR A 204 -16.60 -28.78 -15.84
N ALA A 205 -17.45 -27.78 -16.08
CA ALA A 205 -17.37 -26.96 -17.29
C ALA A 205 -16.48 -25.74 -17.01
N PRO A 206 -15.43 -25.47 -17.81
CA PRO A 206 -14.57 -24.32 -17.59
C PRO A 206 -15.34 -23.03 -17.90
N PHE A 207 -15.44 -22.16 -16.90
CA PHE A 207 -16.05 -20.84 -17.04
C PHE A 207 -15.26 -20.03 -18.08
N THR A 208 -15.91 -19.75 -19.22
CA THR A 208 -15.39 -18.85 -20.26
C THR A 208 -15.75 -17.40 -19.89
N HIS A 209 -14.74 -16.53 -19.85
CA HIS A 209 -14.87 -15.12 -19.54
C HIS A 209 -15.10 -14.33 -20.83
N ASN A 210 -16.32 -14.36 -21.33
CA ASN A 210 -16.78 -13.42 -22.36
C ASN A 210 -18.22 -13.01 -22.03
N LEU A 211 -18.38 -11.93 -21.27
CA LEU A 211 -19.68 -11.30 -21.07
C LEU A 211 -19.77 -10.02 -21.90
N LYS A 212 -20.82 -9.97 -22.71
CA LYS A 212 -21.22 -8.84 -23.55
C LYS A 212 -21.49 -7.62 -22.68
N THR A 213 -20.95 -6.49 -23.10
CA THR A 213 -21.18 -5.16 -22.52
C THR A 213 -22.62 -4.70 -22.79
N GLU A 214 -23.49 -4.84 -21.81
CA GLU A 214 -24.63 -3.93 -21.61
C GLU A 214 -24.31 -3.02 -20.42
N HIS A 215 -24.48 -1.72 -20.62
CA HIS A 215 -24.05 -0.68 -19.68
C HIS A 215 -25.06 -0.52 -18.55
N ASP A 216 -24.89 -1.30 -17.49
CA ASP A 216 -25.48 -1.07 -16.18
C ASP A 216 -24.48 -0.26 -15.31
N PRO A 217 -24.83 0.96 -14.86
CA PRO A 217 -23.94 1.82 -14.10
C PRO A 217 -23.51 1.21 -12.74
N ASP A 218 -24.27 0.28 -12.16
CA ASP A 218 -23.94 -0.38 -10.89
C ASP A 218 -23.26 -1.75 -11.05
N ALA A 219 -23.07 -2.23 -12.29
CA ALA A 219 -22.43 -3.53 -12.54
C ALA A 219 -21.03 -3.63 -11.94
N HIS A 220 -20.28 -2.51 -11.90
CA HIS A 220 -18.94 -2.47 -11.35
C HIS A 220 -18.91 -2.80 -9.85
N ILE A 221 -19.89 -2.32 -9.07
CA ILE A 221 -20.01 -2.61 -7.63
C ILE A 221 -20.17 -4.11 -7.41
N LYS A 222 -21.06 -4.76 -8.18
CA LYS A 222 -21.29 -6.20 -8.13
C LYS A 222 -20.05 -7.03 -8.49
N TYR A 223 -19.23 -6.58 -9.45
CA TYR A 223 -17.99 -7.27 -9.80
C TYR A 223 -16.90 -7.05 -8.75
N VAL A 224 -16.81 -5.86 -8.15
CA VAL A 224 -15.91 -5.58 -7.03
C VAL A 224 -16.25 -6.45 -5.82
N GLU A 225 -17.52 -6.53 -5.44
CA GLU A 225 -17.98 -7.40 -4.34
C GLU A 225 -17.64 -8.88 -4.60
N LYS A 226 -17.82 -9.35 -5.85
CA LYS A 226 -17.43 -10.71 -6.24
C LYS A 226 -15.93 -10.94 -6.15
N CYS A 227 -15.11 -9.99 -6.58
CA CYS A 227 -13.65 -10.07 -6.44
C CYS A 227 -13.26 -10.14 -4.96
N ASN A 228 -13.83 -9.27 -4.11
CA ASN A 228 -13.56 -9.24 -2.68
C ASN A 228 -13.94 -10.55 -2.00
N ALA A 229 -15.13 -11.08 -2.30
CA ALA A 229 -15.58 -12.38 -1.77
C ALA A 229 -14.66 -13.53 -2.23
N CYS A 230 -14.24 -13.53 -3.49
CA CYS A 230 -13.32 -14.55 -4.03
C CYS A 230 -11.94 -14.47 -3.35
N CYS A 231 -11.37 -13.27 -3.23
CA CYS A 231 -10.09 -13.05 -2.56
C CYS A 231 -10.15 -13.49 -1.09
N LYS A 232 -11.25 -13.21 -0.38
CA LYS A 232 -11.45 -13.67 0.99
C LYS A 232 -11.46 -15.21 1.09
N THR A 233 -12.25 -15.88 0.23
CA THR A 233 -12.28 -17.35 0.21
C THR A 233 -10.90 -17.95 -0.09
N ILE A 234 -10.14 -17.38 -1.02
CA ILE A 234 -8.77 -17.83 -1.33
C ILE A 234 -7.86 -17.66 -0.10
N ALA A 235 -7.96 -16.53 0.61
CA ALA A 235 -7.17 -16.31 1.82
C ALA A 235 -7.52 -17.31 2.94
N ASP A 236 -8.82 -17.53 3.20
CA ASP A 236 -9.30 -18.45 4.22
C ASP A 236 -8.85 -19.89 3.91
N THR A 237 -9.04 -20.34 2.67
CA THR A 237 -8.60 -21.68 2.24
C THR A 237 -7.08 -21.85 2.22
N PHE A 238 -6.31 -20.80 1.92
CA PHE A 238 -4.86 -20.83 2.02
C PHE A 238 -4.41 -20.94 3.48
N PHE A 239 -5.10 -20.26 4.39
CA PHE A 239 -4.85 -20.40 5.82
C PHE A 239 -5.11 -21.83 6.31
N ASP A 240 -6.19 -22.46 5.87
CA ASP A 240 -6.46 -23.87 6.17
C ASP A 240 -5.39 -24.81 5.61
N LEU A 241 -4.93 -24.57 4.38
CA LEU A 241 -3.86 -25.33 3.75
C LEU A 241 -2.54 -25.24 4.53
N THR A 242 -2.14 -24.02 4.94
CA THR A 242 -0.91 -23.82 5.72
C THR A 242 -1.02 -24.43 7.12
N THR A 243 -2.21 -24.41 7.72
CA THR A 243 -2.49 -25.11 8.98
C THR A 243 -2.36 -26.62 8.82
N ALA A 244 -2.91 -27.20 7.75
CA ALA A 244 -2.78 -28.62 7.44
C ALA A 244 -1.31 -29.02 7.20
N LEU A 245 -0.53 -28.20 6.49
CA LEU A 245 0.90 -28.44 6.27
C LEU A 245 1.70 -28.36 7.57
N THR A 246 1.35 -27.45 8.48
CA THR A 246 1.97 -27.35 9.81
C THR A 246 1.71 -28.60 10.63
N ASN A 247 0.45 -29.08 10.67
CA ASN A 247 0.11 -30.31 11.36
C ASN A 247 0.82 -31.52 10.75
N LEU A 248 0.92 -31.58 9.41
CA LEU A 248 1.61 -32.66 8.71
C LEU A 248 3.12 -32.65 8.96
N ALA A 249 3.74 -31.48 9.18
CA ALA A 249 5.16 -31.38 9.53
C ALA A 249 5.50 -32.11 10.84
N HIS A 250 4.54 -32.20 11.76
CA HIS A 250 4.70 -32.92 13.03
C HIS A 250 4.48 -34.45 12.91
N ILE A 251 3.80 -34.91 11.84
CA ILE A 251 3.44 -36.31 11.64
C ILE A 251 4.39 -36.98 10.64
N ASP A 252 4.57 -36.37 9.45
CA ASP A 252 5.42 -36.86 8.39
C ASP A 252 6.07 -35.68 7.62
N PRO A 253 7.33 -35.36 7.93
CA PRO A 253 8.05 -34.28 7.27
C PRO A 253 8.23 -34.45 5.76
N ASN A 254 8.31 -35.69 5.26
CA ASN A 254 8.53 -35.97 3.84
C ASN A 254 7.23 -35.76 3.06
N LEU A 255 6.11 -36.26 3.57
CA LEU A 255 4.79 -36.06 2.97
C LEU A 255 4.37 -34.59 3.01
N LYS A 256 4.70 -33.87 4.08
CA LYS A 256 4.56 -32.40 4.15
C LYS A 256 5.31 -31.71 3.02
N GLU A 257 6.54 -32.13 2.75
CA GLU A 257 7.37 -31.51 1.71
C GLU A 257 6.81 -31.72 0.30
N GLU A 258 6.24 -32.90 0.04
CA GLU A 258 5.54 -33.19 -1.22
C GLU A 258 4.31 -32.28 -1.38
N LYS A 259 3.45 -32.22 -0.35
CA LYS A 259 2.23 -31.40 -0.38
C LYS A 259 2.53 -29.90 -0.46
N ARG A 260 3.64 -29.44 0.15
CA ARG A 260 4.11 -28.05 0.00
C ARG A 260 4.51 -27.73 -1.45
N LYS A 261 5.20 -28.65 -2.14
CA LYS A 261 5.58 -28.45 -3.55
C LYS A 261 4.35 -28.38 -4.46
N GLU A 262 3.34 -29.22 -4.22
CA GLU A 262 2.08 -29.21 -4.94
C GLU A 262 1.33 -27.87 -4.74
N ALA A 263 1.25 -27.40 -3.49
CA ALA A 263 0.67 -26.09 -3.15
C ALA A 263 1.40 -24.92 -3.84
N ASN A 264 2.74 -24.91 -3.81
CA ASN A 264 3.53 -23.85 -4.44
C ASN A 264 3.29 -23.79 -5.96
N ARG A 265 3.22 -24.95 -6.63
CA ARG A 265 2.93 -25.03 -8.07
C ARG A 265 1.57 -24.40 -8.42
N LEU A 266 0.56 -24.62 -7.59
CA LEU A 266 -0.77 -24.01 -7.78
C LEU A 266 -0.70 -22.49 -7.64
N ILE A 267 0.01 -21.99 -6.63
CA ILE A 267 0.14 -20.54 -6.36
C ILE A 267 0.90 -19.86 -7.50
N GLU A 268 1.99 -20.44 -7.98
CA GLU A 268 2.74 -19.94 -9.14
C GLU A 268 1.84 -19.85 -10.38
N TYR A 269 1.08 -20.91 -10.67
CA TYR A 269 0.11 -20.92 -11.77
C TYR A 269 -0.95 -19.81 -11.64
N MET A 270 -1.52 -19.63 -10.44
CA MET A 270 -2.49 -18.56 -10.18
C MET A 270 -1.86 -17.17 -10.37
N ALA A 271 -0.63 -16.98 -9.89
CA ALA A 271 0.09 -15.72 -9.99
C ALA A 271 0.43 -15.36 -11.45
N GLU A 272 0.87 -16.33 -12.26
CA GLU A 272 1.09 -16.14 -13.70
C GLU A 272 -0.22 -15.79 -14.43
N THR A 273 -1.30 -16.51 -14.11
CA THR A 273 -2.62 -16.31 -14.74
C THR A 273 -3.17 -14.90 -14.47
N ILE A 274 -2.99 -14.35 -13.26
CA ILE A 274 -3.47 -13.00 -12.91
C ILE A 274 -2.61 -11.92 -13.58
N LYS A 275 -1.29 -12.12 -13.69
CA LYS A 275 -0.37 -11.15 -14.33
C LYS A 275 -0.70 -10.90 -15.80
N GLU A 276 -1.19 -11.92 -16.50
CA GLU A 276 -1.54 -11.85 -17.93
C GLU A 276 -3.03 -11.58 -18.19
N TRP A 277 -3.80 -11.19 -17.16
CA TRP A 277 -5.25 -10.98 -17.29
C TRP A 277 -5.63 -9.52 -17.62
N PRO A 278 -6.58 -9.26 -18.53
CA PRO A 278 -7.34 -10.23 -19.32
C PRO A 278 -6.48 -10.84 -20.45
N PRO A 279 -6.64 -12.15 -20.74
CA PRO A 279 -5.83 -12.80 -21.75
C PRO A 279 -6.04 -12.13 -23.11
N PRO A 280 -5.01 -12.12 -23.98
CA PRO A 280 -5.13 -11.55 -25.32
C PRO A 280 -6.33 -12.18 -26.04
N LYS A 281 -7.16 -11.33 -26.65
CA LYS A 281 -8.32 -11.77 -27.44
C LYS A 281 -7.83 -12.74 -28.50
N LYS A 282 -8.14 -14.03 -28.35
CA LYS A 282 -7.89 -15.03 -29.41
C LYS A 282 -8.59 -14.53 -30.67
N PRO A 283 -7.91 -14.43 -31.83
CA PRO A 283 -8.59 -14.11 -33.07
C PRO A 283 -9.68 -15.16 -33.28
N LEU A 284 -10.90 -14.68 -33.55
CA LEU A 284 -12.01 -15.54 -33.92
C LEU A 284 -11.53 -16.43 -35.06
N ARG A 285 -11.53 -17.76 -34.84
CA ARG A 285 -11.37 -18.73 -35.92
C ARG A 285 -12.54 -18.50 -36.86
N VAL A 286 -12.34 -17.70 -37.90
CA VAL A 286 -13.20 -17.71 -39.08
C VAL A 286 -13.00 -19.10 -39.67
N ARG A 287 -14.00 -19.98 -39.49
CA ARG A 287 -14.08 -21.19 -40.29
C ARG A 287 -14.38 -20.72 -41.71
N SER A 288 -13.36 -20.70 -42.57
CA SER A 288 -13.55 -20.75 -44.02
C SER A 288 -14.06 -22.13 -44.43
#